data_AF-A0A537HIU4-F1
#
_entry.id   AF-A0A537HIU4-F1
#
_cell.length_a   1.000
_cell.length_b   1.000
_cell.length_c   1.000
_cell.angle_alpha   90.00
_cell.angle_beta   90.00
_cell.angle_gamma   90.00
#
_symmetry.space_group_name_H-M   'P 1'
#
loop_
_entity.id
_entity.type
_entity.pdbx_description
1 polymer ?
#
loop_
_entity_poly.entity_id
_entity_poly.type
_entity_poly.pdbx_seq_one_letter_code
_entity_poly.pdbx_strand_id
1 'polypeptide(L)'
;MCENEQGLTMAKFWDDNMETVLSIGEGSVITIKNPWITERNGMVYLNAGSRSSITKETLVSIESPPPVTIASIKPGPKLYTTRGVVVERTDPREIETREGRRTRVSNIRVEDGTGKIRIALWDNHAQLVETLRMGDAIRLTGIKARESSNGELEASTVFLTQIEKS
;
A
#
# COMPACT_ATOMS: atom_id res chain seq x y z
N MET A 1 2.28 -7.01 4.79
CA MET A 1 2.18 -6.78 3.33
C MET A 1 3.19 -7.70 2.67
N CYS A 2 2.82 -8.39 1.58
CA CYS A 2 3.71 -9.33 0.90
C CYS A 2 3.97 -8.84 -0.53
N GLU A 3 5.15 -9.15 -1.05
CA GLU A 3 5.57 -8.81 -2.40
C GLU A 3 5.96 -10.08 -3.16
N ASN A 4 5.63 -10.12 -4.44
CA ASN A 4 6.13 -11.11 -5.38
C ASN A 4 6.39 -10.45 -6.75
N GLU A 5 6.75 -11.24 -7.76
CA GLU A 5 7.03 -10.76 -9.12
C GLU A 5 5.85 -9.99 -9.76
N GLN A 6 4.61 -10.27 -9.34
CA GLN A 6 3.41 -9.60 -9.83
C GLN A 6 3.09 -8.30 -9.06
N GLY A 7 3.74 -8.09 -7.92
CA GLY A 7 3.70 -6.87 -7.12
C GLY A 7 3.26 -7.10 -5.68
N LEU A 8 2.73 -6.04 -5.07
CA LEU A 8 2.31 -6.04 -3.68
C LEU A 8 0.89 -6.58 -3.51
N THR A 9 0.71 -7.44 -2.51
CA THR A 9 -0.57 -7.98 -2.09
C THR A 9 -0.71 -7.94 -0.57
N MET A 10 -1.94 -7.82 -0.11
CA MET A 10 -2.26 -7.91 1.30
C MET A 10 -2.50 -9.36 1.70
N ALA A 11 -1.60 -9.93 2.50
CA ALA A 11 -1.83 -11.21 3.15
C ALA A 11 -2.43 -11.00 4.56
N LYS A 12 -3.47 -11.74 4.90
CA LYS A 12 -4.07 -11.82 6.23
C LYS A 12 -3.81 -13.20 6.82
N PHE A 13 -3.19 -13.23 7.98
CA PHE A 13 -2.85 -14.44 8.70
C PHE A 13 -3.81 -14.58 9.89
N TRP A 14 -4.45 -15.74 9.98
CA TRP A 14 -5.47 -16.09 10.97
C TRP A 14 -5.03 -17.32 11.77
N ASP A 15 -5.65 -17.55 12.92
CA ASP A 15 -5.35 -18.71 13.77
C ASP A 15 -3.83 -18.80 14.09
N ASP A 16 -3.29 -20.02 14.22
CA ASP A 16 -1.88 -20.29 14.54
C ASP A 16 -0.89 -19.75 13.46
N ASN A 17 -1.39 -19.44 12.26
CA ASN A 17 -0.59 -18.83 11.21
C ASN A 17 -0.18 -17.38 11.57
N MET A 18 -0.89 -16.71 12.48
CA MET A 18 -0.50 -15.40 13.00
C MET A 18 0.82 -15.51 13.79
N GLU A 19 0.90 -16.43 14.75
CA GLU A 19 2.11 -16.64 15.55
C GLU A 19 3.27 -17.12 14.68
N THR A 20 2.96 -18.01 13.73
CA THR A 20 3.93 -18.53 12.76
C THR A 20 4.62 -17.40 11.99
N VAL A 21 3.85 -16.48 11.37
CA VAL A 21 4.44 -15.40 10.57
C VAL A 21 5.20 -14.39 11.43
N LEU A 22 4.72 -14.13 12.66
CA LEU A 22 5.43 -13.27 13.61
C LEU A 22 6.81 -13.84 13.99
N SER A 23 6.90 -15.16 14.18
CA SER A 23 8.16 -15.83 14.49
C SER A 23 9.14 -15.83 13.30
N ILE A 24 8.64 -15.88 12.07
CA ILE A 24 9.44 -15.84 10.85
C ILE A 24 10.08 -14.46 10.64
N GLY A 25 9.33 -13.39 10.95
CA GLY A 25 9.77 -11.99 10.88
C GLY A 25 9.72 -11.36 9.50
N GLU A 26 9.61 -10.03 9.47
CA GLU A 26 9.61 -9.22 8.25
C GLU A 26 10.90 -9.41 7.43
N GLY A 27 10.80 -9.27 6.11
CA GLY A 27 11.91 -9.48 5.18
C GLY A 27 12.23 -10.94 4.84
N SER A 28 11.59 -11.91 5.51
CA SER A 28 11.72 -13.32 5.16
C SER A 28 10.92 -13.68 3.91
N VAL A 29 11.48 -14.54 3.06
CA VAL A 29 10.73 -15.19 1.98
C VAL A 29 9.87 -16.31 2.59
N ILE A 30 8.60 -16.35 2.22
CA ILE A 30 7.65 -17.37 2.68
C ILE A 30 6.90 -18.01 1.53
N THR A 31 6.56 -19.29 1.69
CA THR A 31 5.57 -19.99 0.89
C THR A 31 4.27 -20.10 1.68
N ILE A 32 3.15 -19.73 1.06
CA ILE A 32 1.81 -19.90 1.64
C ILE A 32 1.06 -20.95 0.81
N LYS A 33 0.72 -22.09 1.42
CA LYS A 33 -0.09 -23.15 0.79
C LYS A 33 -1.54 -23.05 1.22
N ASN A 34 -2.44 -23.43 0.30
CA ASN A 34 -3.90 -23.37 0.47
C ASN A 34 -4.43 -22.02 1.00
N PRO A 35 -3.98 -20.86 0.46
CA PRO A 35 -4.63 -19.62 0.79
C PRO A 35 -6.01 -19.54 0.10
N TRP A 36 -6.89 -18.67 0.59
CA TRP A 36 -8.09 -18.28 -0.16
C TRP A 36 -8.10 -16.78 -0.43
N ILE A 37 -8.70 -16.42 -1.55
CA ILE A 37 -8.75 -15.04 -2.01
C ILE A 37 -10.11 -14.43 -1.65
N THR A 38 -10.07 -13.20 -1.15
CA THR A 38 -11.27 -12.36 -0.96
C THR A 38 -11.03 -10.99 -1.55
N GLU A 39 -12.07 -10.37 -2.11
CA GLU A 39 -12.03 -8.98 -2.53
C GLU A 39 -12.87 -8.11 -1.59
N ARG A 40 -12.33 -6.96 -1.17
CA ARG A 40 -13.10 -5.97 -0.41
C ARG A 40 -12.62 -4.57 -0.75
N ASN A 41 -13.55 -3.65 -1.00
CA ASN A 41 -13.26 -2.27 -1.40
C ASN A 41 -12.30 -2.20 -2.60
N GLY A 42 -12.47 -3.10 -3.58
CA GLY A 42 -11.63 -3.21 -4.77
C GLY A 42 -10.17 -3.55 -4.49
N MET A 43 -9.86 -4.18 -3.36
CA MET A 43 -8.55 -4.74 -3.04
C MET A 43 -8.66 -6.24 -2.90
N VAL A 44 -7.64 -6.94 -3.40
CA VAL A 44 -7.50 -8.38 -3.25
C VAL A 44 -6.72 -8.68 -1.97
N TYR A 45 -7.23 -9.61 -1.18
CA TYR A 45 -6.59 -10.13 0.02
C TYR A 45 -6.34 -11.62 -0.14
N LEU A 46 -5.11 -12.02 0.14
CA LEU A 46 -4.72 -13.40 0.32
C LEU A 46 -4.91 -13.74 1.80
N ASN A 47 -5.71 -14.75 2.11
CA ASN A 47 -5.97 -15.15 3.48
C ASN A 47 -5.37 -16.52 3.74
N ALA A 48 -4.73 -16.68 4.90
CA ALA A 48 -4.17 -17.93 5.39
C ALA A 48 -4.67 -18.18 6.82
N GLY A 49 -5.41 -19.27 7.01
CA GLY A 49 -6.02 -19.67 8.28
C GLY A 49 -5.78 -21.15 8.54
N SER A 50 -6.59 -21.81 9.37
CA SER A 50 -6.39 -23.20 9.83
C SER A 50 -6.13 -24.27 8.75
N ARG A 51 -6.56 -24.06 7.49
CA ARG A 51 -6.29 -24.98 6.36
C ARG A 51 -5.05 -24.62 5.53
N SER A 52 -4.43 -23.49 5.84
CA SER A 52 -3.26 -22.96 5.17
C SER A 52 -2.00 -23.30 5.96
N SER A 53 -0.87 -23.43 5.26
CA SER A 53 0.44 -23.60 5.89
C SER A 53 1.41 -22.53 5.41
N ILE A 54 2.21 -21.99 6.32
CA ILE A 54 3.24 -21.00 6.02
C ILE A 54 4.61 -21.62 6.30
N THR A 55 5.53 -21.48 5.36
CA THR A 55 6.90 -21.99 5.51
C THR A 55 7.88 -20.92 5.12
N LYS A 56 8.92 -20.71 5.95
CA LYS A 56 10.04 -19.83 5.62
C LYS A 56 10.93 -20.53 4.60
N GLU A 57 11.24 -19.83 3.51
CA GLU A 57 12.22 -20.27 2.52
C GLU A 57 13.58 -19.67 2.87
N THR A 58 14.61 -20.50 2.94
CA THR A 58 15.98 -20.07 3.30
C THR A 58 16.94 -20.12 2.13
N LEU A 59 16.59 -20.86 1.07
CA LEU A 59 17.43 -21.04 -0.13
C LEU A 59 16.97 -20.17 -1.30
N VAL A 60 15.92 -19.37 -1.10
CA VAL A 60 15.35 -18.49 -2.10
C VAL A 60 15.62 -17.05 -1.67
N SER A 61 16.23 -16.28 -2.56
CA SER A 61 16.30 -14.82 -2.45
C SER A 61 15.40 -14.23 -3.52
N ILE A 62 14.46 -13.38 -3.11
CA ILE A 62 13.61 -12.62 -4.03
C ILE A 62 13.98 -11.16 -3.84
N GLU A 63 14.49 -10.52 -4.89
CA GLU A 63 14.71 -9.08 -4.88
C GLU A 63 13.37 -8.35 -4.96
N SER A 64 13.21 -7.32 -4.14
CA SER A 64 12.05 -6.42 -4.28
C SER A 64 12.09 -5.72 -5.64
N PRO A 65 11.00 -5.76 -6.43
CA PRO A 65 10.93 -4.98 -7.65
C PRO A 65 11.18 -3.49 -7.39
N PRO A 66 11.82 -2.79 -8.34
CA PRO A 66 12.03 -1.36 -8.21
C PRO A 66 10.68 -0.61 -8.19
N PRO A 67 10.61 0.57 -7.54
CA PRO A 67 9.45 1.44 -7.63
C PRO A 67 9.08 1.73 -9.09
N VAL A 68 7.79 1.65 -9.41
CA VAL A 68 7.30 1.97 -10.75
C VAL A 68 7.19 3.47 -10.94
N THR A 69 7.26 3.93 -12.19
CA THR A 69 7.03 5.33 -12.53
C THR A 69 5.55 5.69 -12.41
N ILE A 70 5.24 6.94 -12.05
CA ILE A 70 3.87 7.42 -11.86
C ILE A 70 3.03 7.23 -13.13
N ALA A 71 3.58 7.49 -14.31
CA ALA A 71 2.87 7.31 -15.58
C ALA A 71 2.48 5.85 -15.88
N SER A 72 3.19 4.88 -15.31
CA SER A 72 2.93 3.44 -15.51
C SER A 72 1.84 2.89 -14.58
N ILE A 73 1.45 3.62 -13.55
CA ILE A 73 0.42 3.20 -12.59
C ILE A 73 -0.94 3.12 -13.30
N LYS A 74 -1.68 2.04 -13.04
CA LYS A 74 -3.03 1.81 -13.57
C LYS A 74 -4.03 1.56 -12.43
N PRO A 75 -5.28 2.05 -12.55
CA PRO A 75 -6.34 1.70 -11.62
C PRO A 75 -6.53 0.17 -11.54
N GLY A 76 -6.83 -0.33 -10.35
CA GLY A 76 -7.10 -1.76 -10.18
C GLY A 76 -6.88 -2.26 -8.75
N PRO A 77 -6.93 -3.60 -8.55
CA PRO A 77 -6.78 -4.22 -7.24
C PRO A 77 -5.33 -4.27 -6.75
N LYS A 78 -4.36 -4.09 -7.66
CA LYS A 78 -2.93 -4.12 -7.38
C LYS A 78 -2.50 -2.91 -6.55
N LEU A 79 -1.60 -3.16 -5.60
CA LEU A 79 -0.89 -2.10 -4.87
C LEU A 79 0.44 -1.79 -5.56
N TYR A 80 0.84 -0.53 -5.49
CA TYR A 80 2.06 -0.05 -6.13
C TYR A 80 3.09 0.47 -5.12
N THR A 81 4.35 0.31 -5.48
CA THR A 81 5.46 1.09 -4.92
C THR A 81 5.88 2.13 -5.95
N THR A 82 6.01 3.39 -5.57
CA THR A 82 6.50 4.47 -6.44
C THR A 82 7.38 5.44 -5.65
N ARG A 83 8.11 6.29 -6.36
CA ARG A 83 8.94 7.37 -5.79
C ARG A 83 8.65 8.66 -6.50
N GLY A 84 8.80 9.78 -5.81
CA GLY A 84 8.73 11.09 -6.41
C GLY A 84 8.89 12.21 -5.39
N VAL A 85 8.77 13.44 -5.87
CA VAL A 85 8.91 14.66 -5.07
C VAL A 85 7.53 15.19 -4.73
N VAL A 86 7.33 15.55 -3.46
CA VAL A 86 6.09 16.22 -3.01
C VAL A 86 6.05 17.63 -3.58
N VAL A 87 5.05 17.93 -4.41
CA VAL A 87 4.86 19.27 -5.01
C VAL A 87 3.70 20.04 -4.41
N GLU A 88 2.74 19.35 -3.81
CA GLU A 88 1.62 19.97 -3.10
C GLU A 88 1.24 19.14 -1.88
N ARG A 89 0.68 19.81 -0.87
CA ARG A 89 0.13 19.17 0.33
C ARG A 89 -1.03 19.99 0.90
N THR A 90 -1.98 19.31 1.54
CA THR A 90 -3.07 19.95 2.29
C THR A 90 -2.98 19.58 3.76
N ASP A 91 -3.49 20.44 4.64
CA ASP A 91 -3.61 20.08 6.05
C ASP A 91 -4.63 18.95 6.25
N PRO A 92 -4.47 18.13 7.31
CA PRO A 92 -5.45 17.12 7.65
C PRO A 92 -6.80 17.75 7.99
N ARG A 93 -7.88 17.21 7.45
CA ARG A 93 -9.25 17.58 7.82
C ARG A 93 -10.05 16.37 8.26
N GLU A 94 -10.96 16.58 9.20
CA GLU A 94 -11.94 15.56 9.58
C GLU A 94 -13.05 15.47 8.55
N ILE A 95 -13.48 14.24 8.25
CA ILE A 95 -14.64 13.94 7.43
C ILE A 95 -15.45 12.82 8.08
N GLU A 96 -16.73 12.77 7.74
CA GLU A 96 -17.58 11.62 8.00
C GLU A 96 -17.71 10.80 6.72
N THR A 97 -17.45 9.50 6.80
CA THR A 97 -17.66 8.59 5.65
C THR A 97 -19.15 8.39 5.40
N ARG A 98 -19.49 7.84 4.22
CA ARG A 98 -20.88 7.44 3.92
C ARG A 98 -21.44 6.41 4.91
N GLU A 99 -20.57 5.70 5.63
CA GLU A 99 -20.93 4.71 6.64
C GLU A 99 -21.02 5.32 8.06
N GLY A 100 -20.96 6.64 8.20
CA GLY A 100 -21.07 7.36 9.48
C GLY A 100 -19.79 7.34 10.34
N ARG A 101 -18.67 6.83 9.80
CA ARG A 101 -17.39 6.81 10.52
C ARG A 101 -16.69 8.16 10.39
N ARG A 102 -16.29 8.75 11.52
CA ARG A 102 -15.37 9.89 11.54
C ARG A 102 -13.94 9.42 11.20
N THR A 103 -13.32 10.06 10.22
CA THR A 103 -11.93 9.79 9.78
C THR A 103 -11.25 11.11 9.41
N ARG A 104 -9.94 11.07 9.21
CA ARG A 104 -9.14 12.20 8.73
C ARG A 104 -8.59 11.91 7.35
N VAL A 105 -8.55 12.95 6.53
CA VAL A 105 -7.94 12.89 5.20
C VAL A 105 -7.04 14.10 5.01
N SER A 106 -5.87 13.86 4.44
CA SER A 106 -5.01 14.88 3.82
C SER A 106 -4.70 14.43 2.40
N ASN A 107 -4.23 15.34 1.55
CA ASN A 107 -3.81 15.02 0.21
C ASN A 107 -2.42 15.56 -0.06
N ILE A 108 -1.63 14.78 -0.78
CA ILE A 108 -0.37 15.21 -1.36
C ILE A 108 -0.43 15.03 -2.88
N ARG A 109 0.34 15.83 -3.61
CA ARG A 109 0.63 15.58 -5.02
C ARG A 109 2.11 15.29 -5.16
N VAL A 110 2.42 14.22 -5.88
CA VAL A 110 3.79 13.71 -6.07
C VAL A 110 4.09 13.66 -7.56
N GLU A 111 5.31 14.04 -7.94
CA GLU A 111 5.81 13.99 -9.32
C GLU A 111 7.15 13.24 -9.43
N ASP A 112 7.40 12.55 -10.53
CA ASP A 112 8.64 11.79 -10.77
C ASP A 112 9.29 12.10 -12.13
N GLY A 113 8.85 13.17 -12.79
CA GLY A 113 9.24 13.54 -14.16
C GLY A 113 8.49 12.77 -15.25
N THR A 114 7.89 11.62 -14.97
CA THR A 114 7.04 10.88 -15.92
C THR A 114 5.57 11.26 -15.79
N GLY A 115 5.13 11.67 -14.60
CA GLY A 115 3.76 12.10 -14.35
C GLY A 115 3.57 12.73 -12.98
N LYS A 116 2.32 13.08 -12.69
CA LYS A 116 1.85 13.59 -11.40
C LYS A 116 0.70 12.75 -10.91
N ILE A 117 0.68 12.45 -9.61
CA ILE A 117 -0.44 11.73 -8.99
C ILE A 117 -0.85 12.40 -7.70
N ARG A 118 -2.16 12.54 -7.50
CA ARG A 118 -2.75 12.96 -6.24
C ARG A 118 -2.96 11.74 -5.36
N ILE A 119 -2.53 11.82 -4.12
CA ILE A 119 -2.59 10.71 -3.15
C ILE A 119 -3.39 11.18 -1.93
N ALA A 120 -4.50 10.52 -1.68
CA ALA A 120 -5.27 10.69 -0.45
C ALA A 120 -4.63 9.89 0.69
N LEU A 121 -4.23 10.60 1.74
CA LEU A 121 -3.69 10.04 2.97
C LEU A 121 -4.82 9.91 3.98
N TRP A 122 -5.11 8.67 4.40
CA TRP A 122 -6.22 8.35 5.30
C TRP A 122 -5.76 8.11 6.74
N ASP A 123 -6.65 8.37 7.70
CA ASP A 123 -6.46 8.05 9.12
C ASP A 123 -5.10 8.54 9.66
N ASN A 124 -4.24 7.63 10.13
CA ASN A 124 -2.92 7.97 10.67
C ASN A 124 -1.97 8.52 9.59
N HIS A 125 -2.11 8.09 8.33
CA HIS A 125 -1.32 8.64 7.24
C HIS A 125 -1.67 10.10 6.97
N ALA A 126 -2.89 10.53 7.27
CA ALA A 126 -3.27 11.94 7.14
C ALA A 126 -2.39 12.83 8.03
N GLN A 127 -2.09 12.39 9.26
CA GLN A 127 -1.24 13.13 10.19
C GLN A 127 0.23 13.15 9.77
N LEU A 128 0.72 12.08 9.10
CA LEU A 128 2.09 12.05 8.58
C LEU A 128 2.40 13.22 7.63
N VAL A 129 1.37 13.80 7.00
CA VAL A 129 1.56 14.98 6.15
C VAL A 129 2.25 16.11 6.89
N GLU A 130 2.05 16.26 8.20
CA GLU A 130 2.68 17.29 9.05
C GLU A 130 4.21 17.19 9.10
N THR A 131 4.76 16.01 8.79
CA THR A 131 6.19 15.77 8.67
C THR A 131 6.72 15.98 7.26
N LEU A 132 5.85 15.97 6.24
CA LEU A 132 6.20 16.16 4.84
C LEU A 132 6.26 17.65 4.47
N ARG A 133 7.20 18.02 3.59
CA ARG A 133 7.38 19.36 3.05
C ARG A 133 7.37 19.31 1.51
N MET A 134 7.05 20.43 0.89
CA MET A 134 7.25 20.56 -0.56
C MET A 134 8.74 20.41 -0.87
N GLY A 135 9.06 19.68 -1.93
CA GLY A 135 10.43 19.34 -2.29
C GLY A 135 10.97 18.06 -1.65
N ASP A 136 10.27 17.47 -0.67
CA ASP A 136 10.70 16.18 -0.10
C ASP A 136 10.61 15.09 -1.17
N ALA A 137 11.73 14.39 -1.38
CA ALA A 137 11.73 13.14 -2.12
C ALA A 137 11.20 12.03 -1.21
N ILE A 138 10.20 11.28 -1.68
CA ILE A 138 9.56 10.22 -0.90
C ILE A 138 9.45 8.92 -1.69
N ARG A 139 9.47 7.81 -0.96
CA ARG A 139 9.05 6.48 -1.40
C ARG A 139 7.69 6.17 -0.79
N LEU A 140 6.78 5.70 -1.62
CA LEU A 140 5.43 5.30 -1.26
C LEU A 140 5.27 3.83 -1.58
N THR A 141 5.04 2.99 -0.58
CA THR A 141 4.90 1.54 -0.73
C THR A 141 3.51 1.10 -0.33
N GLY A 142 2.82 0.39 -1.22
CA GLY A 142 1.49 -0.13 -0.96
C GLY A 142 0.38 0.90 -1.18
N ILE A 143 0.48 1.75 -2.20
CA ILE A 143 -0.60 2.67 -2.57
C ILE A 143 -1.60 1.98 -3.51
N LYS A 144 -2.89 2.29 -3.35
CA LYS A 144 -3.94 1.80 -4.24
C LYS A 144 -4.30 2.86 -5.26
N ALA A 145 -4.23 2.51 -6.55
CA ALA A 145 -4.66 3.38 -7.64
C ALA A 145 -6.14 3.19 -7.96
N ARG A 146 -6.82 4.29 -8.29
CA ARG A 146 -8.18 4.31 -8.81
C ARG A 146 -8.34 5.42 -9.83
N GLU A 147 -9.38 5.29 -10.64
CA GLU A 147 -9.85 6.41 -11.45
C GLU A 147 -10.79 7.26 -10.60
N SER A 148 -10.62 8.56 -10.70
CA SER A 148 -11.52 9.55 -10.10
C SER A 148 -12.74 9.77 -11.00
N SER A 149 -13.77 10.46 -10.50
CA SER A 149 -14.99 10.71 -11.27
C SER A 149 -14.80 11.59 -12.51
N ASN A 150 -13.67 12.31 -12.63
CA ASN A 150 -13.33 13.12 -13.80
C ASN A 150 -12.38 12.39 -14.77
N GLY A 151 -12.09 11.10 -14.55
CA GLY A 151 -11.20 10.29 -15.37
C GLY A 151 -9.71 10.44 -15.03
N GLU A 152 -9.34 11.26 -14.04
CA GLU A 152 -7.94 11.40 -13.63
C GLU A 152 -7.50 10.23 -12.75
N LEU A 153 -6.24 9.82 -12.93
CA LEU A 153 -5.58 8.86 -12.06
C LEU A 153 -5.36 9.46 -10.67
N GLU A 154 -5.81 8.76 -9.64
CA GLU A 154 -5.50 9.10 -8.25
C GLU A 154 -5.14 7.85 -7.44
N ALA A 155 -4.46 8.06 -6.32
CA ALA A 155 -4.11 6.99 -5.40
C ALA A 155 -4.59 7.28 -3.97
N SER A 156 -4.60 6.24 -3.15
CA SER A 156 -4.92 6.35 -1.73
C SER A 156 -4.02 5.44 -0.91
N THR A 157 -3.70 5.87 0.30
CA THR A 157 -3.09 4.99 1.28
C THR A 157 -4.08 3.90 1.71
N VAL A 158 -3.54 2.74 2.06
CA VAL A 158 -4.24 1.63 2.72
C VAL A 158 -3.58 1.42 4.07
N PHE A 159 -4.16 0.57 4.93
CA PHE A 159 -3.72 0.40 6.31
C PHE A 159 -2.19 0.13 6.47
N LEU A 160 -1.57 -0.64 5.57
CA LEU A 160 -0.14 -0.93 5.60
C LEU A 160 0.72 -0.08 4.64
N THR A 161 0.19 1.01 4.09
CA THR A 161 1.03 1.91 3.29
C THR A 161 2.19 2.44 4.12
N GLN A 162 3.39 2.41 3.55
CA GLN A 162 4.58 3.01 4.12
C GLN A 162 4.96 4.25 3.29
N ILE A 163 5.34 5.32 3.99
CA ILE A 163 5.81 6.57 3.39
C ILE A 163 7.16 6.89 4.03
N GLU A 164 8.20 6.92 3.21
CA GLU A 164 9.58 7.09 3.65
C GLU A 164 10.19 8.31 2.93
N LYS A 165 10.86 9.20 3.64
CA LYS A 165 11.68 10.23 3.00
C LYS A 165 12.95 9.58 2.45
N SER A 166 13.30 9.91 1.22
CA SER A 166 14.54 9.48 0.58
C SER A 166 15.71 10.39 0.94
#